data_AF-A0A960XK57-F1
#
_entry.id   AF-A0A960XK57-F1
#
_cell.length_a   1.000
_cell.length_b   1.000
_cell.length_c   1.000
_cell.angle_alpha   90.00
_cell.angle_beta   90.00
_cell.angle_gamma   90.00
#
_symmetry.space_group_name_H-M   'P 1'
#
loop_
_entity.id
_entity.type
_entity.pdbx_description
1 polymer ?
#
loop_
_entity_poly.entity_id
_entity_poly.type
_entity_poly.pdbx_seq_one_letter_code
_entity_poly.pdbx_strand_id
1 'polypeptide(L)' 'MKFSGFGLLLLCLLLQGCSEPAPKTGLSKPNILFIIADDLRPDLGAYGDKIAVTPQLDRLAAGSIVFNRAYCQKAVCW' A
#
# COMPACT_ATOMS: atom_id res chain seq x y z
N MET A 1 20.92 51.76 34.78
CA MET A 1 20.36 51.69 33.41
C MET A 1 20.03 50.24 33.11
N LYS A 2 18.75 49.90 33.01
CA LYS A 2 18.22 48.52 32.93
C LYS A 2 17.96 48.18 31.46
N PHE A 3 18.95 47.62 30.77
CA PHE A 3 18.80 47.07 29.43
C PHE A 3 19.52 45.73 29.40
N SER A 4 18.79 44.61 29.32
CA SER A 4 19.24 43.34 28.70
C SER A 4 18.27 42.18 29.01
N GLY A 5 16.96 42.40 28.89
CA GLY A 5 15.96 41.30 28.95
C GLY A 5 15.36 40.96 27.59
N PHE A 6 15.36 41.92 26.66
CA PHE A 6 14.60 41.84 25.40
C PHE A 6 15.29 40.97 24.34
N GLY A 7 16.63 40.98 24.29
CA GLY A 7 17.41 40.18 23.34
C GLY A 7 17.30 38.67 23.58
N LEU A 8 17.19 38.25 24.85
CA LEU A 8 17.03 36.83 25.20
C LEU A 8 15.64 36.31 24.84
N LEU A 9 14.61 37.17 24.96
CA LEU A 9 13.23 36.84 24.59
C LEU A 9 13.07 36.68 23.07
N LEU A 10 13.73 37.54 22.29
CA LEU A 10 13.69 37.50 20.82
C LEU A 10 14.43 36.26 20.25
N LEU A 11 15.52 35.84 20.90
CA LEU A 11 16.29 34.65 20.53
C LEU A 11 15.50 33.35 20.80
N CYS A 12 14.73 33.29 21.90
CA CYS A 12 13.85 32.17 22.18
C CYS A 12 12.68 32.05 21.19
N LEU A 13 12.13 33.16 20.70
CA LEU A 13 11.07 33.14 19.68
C LEU A 13 11.57 32.62 18.32
N LEU A 14 12.82 32.91 17.96
CA LEU A 14 13.42 32.41 16.71
C LEU A 14 13.71 30.90 16.77
N LEU A 15 13.93 30.33 17.95
CA LEU A 15 14.20 28.89 18.14
C LEU A 15 12.93 28.02 18.15
N GLN A 16 11.74 28.59 18.32
CA GLN A 16 10.46 27.84 18.32
C GLN A 16 9.87 27.64 16.91
N GLY A 17 10.46 28.22 15.87
CA GLY A 17 9.96 28.14 14.49
C GLY A 17 10.23 26.82 13.76
N CYS A 18 11.18 26.00 14.23
CA CYS A 18 11.45 24.67 13.66
C CYS A 18 10.84 23.58 14.53
N SER A 19 9.52 23.46 14.51
CA SER A 19 8.84 22.22 14.91
C SER A 19 8.22 21.63 13.65
N GLU A 20 9.02 20.92 12.86
CA GLU A 20 8.45 20.05 11.83
C GLU A 20 7.60 18.98 12.54
N PRO A 21 6.32 18.81 12.17
CA PRO A 21 5.54 17.71 12.69
C PRO A 21 6.26 16.42 12.34
N ALA A 22 6.54 15.61 13.37
CA ALA A 22 7.19 14.32 13.18
C ALA A 22 6.46 13.57 12.05
N PRO A 23 7.18 13.03 11.05
CA PRO A 23 6.55 12.21 10.02
C PRO A 23 5.75 11.14 10.74
N LYS A 24 4.47 10.98 10.39
CA LYS A 24 3.64 9.89 10.91
C LYS A 24 4.23 8.58 10.39
N THR A 25 5.30 8.10 11.01
CA THR A 25 5.93 6.82 10.75
C THR A 25 5.16 5.73 11.49
N GLY A 26 3.86 5.65 11.20
CA GLY A 26 3.10 4.43 11.43
C GLY A 26 2.86 3.88 10.05
N LEU A 27 3.58 2.83 9.65
CA LEU A 27 3.13 1.98 8.56
C LEU A 27 1.74 1.49 8.98
N SER A 28 0.69 2.15 8.48
CA SER A 28 -0.68 1.75 8.77
C SER A 28 -0.80 0.30 8.34
N LYS A 29 -1.24 -0.58 9.24
CA LYS A 29 -1.43 -1.99 8.93
C LYS A 29 -2.26 -2.08 7.64
N PRO A 30 -1.78 -2.77 6.60
CA PRO A 30 -2.52 -2.87 5.36
C PRO A 30 -3.82 -3.64 5.59
N ASN A 31 -4.86 -3.26 4.85
CA ASN A 31 -6.05 -4.08 4.73
C ASN A 31 -5.75 -5.27 3.82
N ILE A 32 -6.30 -6.44 4.14
CA ILE A 32 -6.15 -7.64 3.33
C ILE A 32 -7.52 -7.98 2.75
N LEU A 33 -7.62 -7.98 1.42
CA LEU A 33 -8.78 -8.49 0.69
C LEU A 33 -8.40 -9.83 0.08
N PHE A 34 -9.05 -10.90 0.54
CA PHE A 34 -8.85 -12.25 0.01
C PHE A 34 -10.04 -12.66 -0.85
N ILE A 35 -9.80 -12.90 -2.14
CA ILE A 35 -10.82 -13.24 -3.13
C ILE A 35 -10.57 -14.68 -3.59
N ILE A 36 -11.61 -15.51 -3.52
CA ILE A 36 -11.61 -16.89 -4.03
C ILE A 36 -12.77 -17.03 -5.01
N ALA A 37 -12.53 -17.75 -6.11
CA ALA A 37 -13.56 -18.18 -7.04
C ALA A 37 -13.56 -19.71 -7.09
N ASP A 38 -14.75 -20.31 -7.03
CA ASP A 38 -14.93 -21.76 -7.08
C ASP A 38 -14.74 -22.27 -8.53
N ASP A 39 -14.12 -23.44 -8.67
CA ASP A 39 -13.82 -24.09 -9.95
C ASP A 39 -13.10 -23.23 -11.02
N LEU A 40 -12.40 -22.16 -10.61
CA LEU A 40 -11.69 -21.28 -11.55
C LEU A 40 -10.35 -21.87 -12.00
N ARG A 41 -10.24 -22.16 -13.31
CA ARG A 41 -8.97 -22.47 -14.00
C ARG A 41 -8.23 -21.16 -14.36
N PRO A 42 -6.92 -21.22 -14.72
CA PRO A 42 -6.17 -20.06 -15.22
C PRO A 42 -6.58 -19.65 -16.65
N ASP A 43 -7.88 -19.71 -16.96
CA ASP A 43 -8.47 -19.31 -18.24
C ASP A 43 -8.75 -17.79 -18.19
N LEU A 44 -7.70 -17.00 -18.05
CA LEU A 44 -7.75 -15.52 -17.95
C LEU A 44 -6.80 -14.90 -18.98
N GLY A 45 -7.11 -13.68 -19.43
CA GLY A 45 -6.22 -12.91 -20.31
C GLY A 45 -4.82 -12.73 -19.70
N ALA A 46 -4.74 -12.52 -18.39
CA ALA A 46 -3.48 -12.47 -17.63
C ALA A 46 -2.61 -13.74 -17.73
N TYR A 47 -3.20 -14.89 -18.04
CA TYR A 47 -2.49 -16.16 -18.28
C TYR A 47 -2.34 -16.51 -19.78
N GLY A 48 -2.74 -15.60 -20.68
CA GLY A 48 -2.59 -15.74 -22.12
C GLY A 48 -3.79 -16.38 -22.84
N ASP A 49 -4.93 -16.53 -22.16
CA ASP A 49 -6.18 -16.95 -22.81
C ASP A 49 -6.64 -15.87 -23.81
N LYS A 50 -6.95 -16.28 -25.04
CA LYS A 50 -7.38 -15.38 -26.13
C LYS A 50 -8.90 -15.27 -26.28
N ILE A 51 -9.65 -16.11 -25.58
CA ILE A 51 -11.11 -16.24 -25.65
C ILE A 51 -11.75 -15.63 -24.40
N ALA A 52 -11.14 -15.83 -23.23
CA ALA A 52 -11.66 -15.30 -21.97
C ALA A 52 -11.66 -13.76 -21.96
N VAL A 53 -12.80 -13.16 -21.59
CA VAL A 53 -12.95 -11.71 -21.44
C VAL A 53 -12.88 -11.35 -19.96
N THR A 54 -11.69 -10.99 -19.47
CA THR A 54 -11.41 -10.80 -18.04
C THR A 54 -10.78 -9.44 -17.68
N PRO A 55 -11.29 -8.31 -18.20
CA PRO A 55 -10.57 -7.03 -18.19
C PRO A 55 -10.26 -6.49 -16.77
N GLN A 56 -11.11 -6.77 -15.78
CA GLN A 56 -10.88 -6.34 -14.40
C GLN A 56 -9.75 -7.14 -13.72
N LEU A 57 -9.69 -8.45 -13.98
CA LEU A 57 -8.63 -9.32 -13.46
C LEU A 57 -7.31 -9.07 -14.20
N ASP A 58 -7.36 -8.81 -15.50
CA ASP A 58 -6.17 -8.48 -16.30
C ASP A 58 -5.57 -7.14 -15.84
N ARG A 59 -6.42 -6.14 -15.56
CA ARG A 59 -5.99 -4.86 -14.96
C ARG A 59 -5.38 -5.04 -13.57
N LEU A 60 -5.93 -5.94 -12.75
CA LEU A 60 -5.36 -6.26 -11.44
C LEU A 60 -3.99 -6.92 -11.59
N ALA A 61 -3.86 -7.88 -12.50
CA ALA A 61 -2.63 -8.60 -12.77
C ALA A 61 -1.50 -7.69 -13.25
N ALA A 62 -1.78 -6.67 -14.08
CA ALA A 62 -0.79 -5.74 -14.61
C ALA A 62 -0.04 -4.94 -13.52
N GLY A 63 -0.66 -4.73 -12.35
CA GLY A 63 -0.05 -4.06 -11.19
C GLY A 63 0.32 -5.00 -10.03
N SER A 64 0.25 -6.32 -10.24
CA SER A 64 0.41 -7.33 -9.20
C SER A 64 1.52 -8.33 -9.55
N ILE A 65 1.88 -9.17 -8.57
CA ILE A 65 2.70 -10.36 -8.83
C ILE A 65 1.76 -11.49 -9.26
N VAL A 66 1.99 -12.05 -10.45
CA VAL A 66 1.24 -13.19 -10.97
C VAL A 66 2.05 -14.48 -10.79
N PHE A 67 1.43 -15.50 -10.21
CA PHE A 67 2.06 -16.80 -9.99
C PHE A 67 1.69 -17.77 -11.11
N ASN A 68 2.62 -18.00 -12.05
CA ASN A 68 2.41 -18.96 -13.16
C ASN A 68 2.48 -20.44 -12.74
N ARG A 69 2.76 -20.72 -11.46
CA ARG A 69 2.95 -22.06 -10.90
C ARG A 69 2.30 -22.19 -9.52
N ALA A 70 1.01 -21.86 -9.44
CA ALA A 70 0.19 -22.05 -8.25
C ALA A 70 -0.66 -23.34 -8.39
N TYR A 71 -0.62 -24.22 -7.39
CA TYR A 71 -1.33 -25.51 -7.42
C TYR A 71 -2.12 -25.70 -6.12
N CYS A 72 -3.33 -26.27 -6.23
CA CYS A 72 -4.07 -26.76 -5.08
C CYS A 72 -3.44 -28.09 -4.59
N GLN A 73 -3.55 -28.36 -3.29
CA GLN A 73 -3.06 -29.63 -2.72
C GLN A 73 -4.01 -30.79 -3.07
N LYS A 74 -5.30 -30.49 -3.22
CA LYS A 74 -6.34 -31.42 -3.64
C LYS A 74 -7.39 -30.66 -4.46
N ALA A 75 -7.77 -31.19 -5.61
CA ALA A 75 -8.78 -30.60 -6.49
C ALA A 75 -10.20 -31.02 -6.07
N VAL A 76 -10.61 -30.64 -4.85
CA VAL A 76 -11.97 -30.86 -4.30
C VAL A 76 -12.38 -29.66 -3.43
N CYS A 77 -13.69 -29.46 -3.25
CA CYS A 77 -14.24 -28.29 -2.55
C CYS A 77 -14.79 -28.57 -1.12
N TRP A 78 -14.41 -29.67 -0.47
CA TRP A 78 -14.99 -30.12 0.82
C TRP A 78 -14.46 -29.37 2.05
#